data_AF-A0A9E2ERB0-F1
#
_entry.id   AF-A0A9E2ERB0-F1
#
_cell.length_a   1.000
_cell.length_b   1.000
_cell.length_c   1.000
_cell.angle_alpha   90.00
_cell.angle_beta   90.00
_cell.angle_gamma   90.00
#
_symmetry.space_group_name_H-M   'P 1'
#
loop_
_entity.id
_entity.type
_entity.pdbx_description
1 polymer ?
#
loop_
_entity_poly.entity_id
_entity_poly.type
_entity_poly.pdbx_seq_one_letter_code
_entity_poly.pdbx_strand_id
1 'polypeptide(L)'
;MEGTFLKVPNGDVYLVLGILMLFIIIEIISGYLSRTQRKFGDWFQEFGGFLILSLGIKPGIVLIAIALGALIIPSAANFFGESSLLFMTLFYLILDDLMQYWYHRSAHEYPFLWKLHRPHHQAEEMGFFVSYRNAAFYYLFMPNLWWGGICTFLGAGPGVALGLILKQIIIISSHSTISYDKLLYRYKALRPIAWLVEHIFVTPAFHHSHHGKSKIDGSSDPNGNFGNMFSIWDQLFGTASFPHEFPVEYGIPNDPKEHWSAAYLYPVIASKDNSSEISRGHIKHDTRVAEPAEVKLEKGKNYLYCACGKSKSQPFCDGTHHGTKFKPKLFVPKKSGSFKLCQCKMTAAGPFCDNTHLDWQGVLPPIKKELAKV
;
A
#
# COMPACT_ATOMS: atom_id res chain seq x y z
N MET A 1 -35.69 -11.11 -3.14
CA MET A 1 -34.66 -11.56 -4.10
C MET A 1 -35.26 -11.50 -5.49
N GLU A 2 -35.34 -10.31 -6.08
CA GLU A 2 -35.62 -10.10 -7.51
C GLU A 2 -34.88 -8.83 -7.90
N GLY A 3 -34.09 -8.90 -8.97
CA GLY A 3 -33.36 -7.77 -9.53
C GLY A 3 -31.95 -7.60 -9.00
N THR A 4 -31.00 -8.40 -9.53
CA THR A 4 -29.67 -7.82 -9.76
C THR A 4 -29.87 -6.58 -10.64
N PHE A 5 -29.04 -5.54 -10.52
CA PHE A 5 -29.18 -4.36 -11.39
C PHE A 5 -29.01 -4.71 -12.89
N LEU A 6 -28.46 -5.89 -13.18
CA LEU A 6 -28.31 -6.46 -14.52
C LEU A 6 -29.55 -7.22 -15.02
N LYS A 7 -30.62 -7.37 -14.21
CA LYS A 7 -31.80 -8.20 -14.51
C LYS A 7 -31.48 -9.66 -14.86
N VAL A 8 -30.27 -10.12 -14.53
CA VAL A 8 -29.77 -11.49 -14.72
C VAL A 8 -29.52 -12.08 -13.34
N PRO A 9 -30.11 -13.23 -12.97
CA PRO A 9 -29.83 -13.88 -11.70
C PRO A 9 -28.32 -14.04 -11.49
N ASN A 10 -27.77 -13.56 -10.37
CA ASN A 10 -26.34 -13.56 -10.06
C ASN A 10 -25.42 -12.86 -11.08
N GLY A 11 -25.95 -11.98 -11.94
CA GLY A 11 -25.17 -11.29 -12.98
C GLY A 11 -23.97 -10.49 -12.45
N ASP A 12 -24.11 -9.91 -11.26
CA ASP A 12 -23.06 -9.21 -10.54
C ASP A 12 -21.92 -10.16 -10.12
N VAL A 13 -22.26 -11.34 -9.61
CA VAL A 13 -21.29 -12.40 -9.29
C VAL A 13 -20.57 -12.88 -10.54
N TYR A 14 -21.30 -13.12 -11.64
CA TYR A 14 -20.70 -13.53 -12.91
C TYR A 14 -19.76 -12.46 -13.47
N LEU A 15 -20.07 -11.17 -13.29
CA LEU A 15 -19.21 -10.08 -13.73
C LEU A 15 -17.91 -10.04 -12.93
N VAL A 16 -17.99 -10.17 -11.60
CA VAL A 16 -16.82 -10.27 -10.71
C VAL A 16 -15.93 -11.45 -11.08
N LEU A 17 -16.52 -12.65 -11.23
CA LEU A 17 -15.77 -13.84 -11.63
C LEU A 17 -15.22 -13.71 -13.05
N GLY A 18 -15.96 -13.10 -13.96
CA GLY A 18 -15.54 -12.83 -15.34
C GLY A 18 -14.32 -11.92 -15.41
N ILE A 19 -14.28 -10.85 -14.61
CA ILE A 19 -13.11 -9.96 -14.50
C ILE A 19 -11.90 -10.75 -14.00
N LEU A 20 -12.05 -11.53 -12.92
CA LEU A 20 -10.96 -12.37 -12.40
C LEU A 20 -10.45 -13.35 -13.45
N MET A 21 -11.35 -14.07 -14.12
CA MET A 21 -11.02 -15.02 -15.18
C MET A 21 -10.32 -14.35 -16.36
N LEU A 22 -10.74 -13.14 -16.76
CA LEU A 22 -10.09 -12.37 -17.82
C LEU A 22 -8.63 -12.09 -17.48
N PHE A 23 -8.34 -11.56 -16.29
CA PHE A 23 -6.97 -11.27 -15.88
C PHE A 23 -6.12 -12.53 -15.71
N ILE A 24 -6.70 -13.62 -15.19
CA ILE A 24 -6.05 -14.94 -15.14
C ILE A 24 -5.62 -15.38 -16.55
N ILE A 25 -6.55 -15.33 -17.51
CA ILE A 25 -6.29 -15.73 -18.90
C ILE A 25 -5.20 -14.85 -19.52
N ILE A 26 -5.25 -13.53 -19.32
CA ILE A 26 -4.23 -12.62 -19.85
C ILE A 26 -2.86 -12.94 -19.25
N GLU A 27 -2.76 -13.19 -17.94
CA GLU A 27 -1.48 -13.53 -17.31
C GLU A 27 -0.94 -14.88 -17.79
N ILE A 28 -1.81 -15.89 -17.99
CA ILE A 28 -1.43 -17.17 -18.60
C ILE A 28 -0.88 -16.95 -20.02
N ILE A 29 -1.62 -16.23 -20.87
CA ILE A 29 -1.23 -15.96 -22.26
C ILE A 29 0.08 -15.15 -22.32
N SER A 30 0.28 -14.22 -21.40
CA SER A 30 1.50 -13.43 -21.31
C SER A 30 2.73 -14.24 -20.86
N GLY A 31 2.53 -15.51 -20.44
CA GLY A 31 3.57 -16.39 -19.92
C GLY A 31 3.99 -16.07 -18.49
N TYR A 32 3.15 -15.39 -17.69
CA TYR A 32 3.48 -15.06 -16.31
C TYR A 32 3.66 -16.32 -15.45
N LEU A 33 2.71 -17.26 -15.52
CA LEU A 33 2.75 -18.49 -14.71
C LEU A 33 3.96 -19.39 -15.00
N SER A 34 4.57 -19.29 -16.19
CA SER A 34 5.79 -20.05 -16.51
C SER A 34 7.08 -19.35 -16.07
N ARG A 35 7.04 -18.05 -15.75
CA ARG A 35 8.20 -17.26 -15.31
C ARG A 35 8.25 -17.04 -13.80
N THR A 36 7.12 -17.16 -13.12
CA THR A 36 7.01 -16.85 -11.69
C THR A 36 7.88 -17.75 -10.82
N GLN A 37 8.48 -17.17 -9.78
CA GLN A 37 9.31 -17.85 -8.78
C GLN A 37 8.55 -18.07 -7.46
N ARG A 38 7.22 -17.84 -7.47
CA ARG A 38 6.34 -18.02 -6.30
C ARG A 38 6.41 -19.43 -5.73
N LYS A 39 6.56 -19.50 -4.41
CA LYS A 39 6.51 -20.76 -3.67
C LYS A 39 5.10 -21.02 -3.15
N PHE A 40 4.86 -22.21 -2.60
CA PHE A 40 3.57 -22.57 -1.99
C PHE A 40 3.09 -21.50 -0.98
N GLY A 41 3.99 -21.00 -0.14
CA GLY A 41 3.65 -19.97 0.85
C GLY A 41 3.20 -18.63 0.24
N ASP A 42 3.65 -18.31 -0.98
CA ASP A 42 3.19 -17.12 -1.70
C ASP A 42 1.79 -17.35 -2.26
N TRP A 43 1.58 -18.49 -2.93
CA TRP A 43 0.27 -18.88 -3.43
C TRP A 43 -0.79 -19.00 -2.33
N PHE A 44 -0.41 -19.48 -1.14
CA PHE A 44 -1.33 -19.50 0.00
C PHE A 44 -1.73 -18.08 0.44
N GLN A 45 -0.78 -17.17 0.60
CA GLN A 45 -1.08 -15.79 0.99
C GLN A 45 -1.92 -15.05 -0.05
N GLU A 46 -1.77 -15.41 -1.32
CA GLU A 46 -2.47 -14.80 -2.45
C GLU A 46 -3.82 -15.43 -2.74
N PHE A 47 -3.82 -16.67 -3.24
CA PHE A 47 -5.05 -17.38 -3.59
C PHE A 47 -5.80 -17.87 -2.35
N GLY A 48 -5.09 -18.44 -1.37
CA GLY A 48 -5.70 -18.82 -0.09
C GLY A 48 -6.24 -17.60 0.67
N GLY A 49 -5.48 -16.50 0.68
CA GLY A 49 -5.90 -15.22 1.24
C GLY A 49 -7.16 -14.68 0.56
N PHE A 50 -7.23 -14.74 -0.77
CA PHE A 50 -8.43 -14.39 -1.54
C PHE A 50 -9.65 -15.22 -1.14
N LEU A 51 -9.52 -16.55 -1.00
CA LEU A 51 -10.62 -17.42 -0.61
C LEU A 51 -11.10 -17.12 0.81
N ILE A 52 -10.20 -16.98 1.77
CA ILE A 52 -10.53 -16.68 3.17
C ILE A 52 -11.20 -15.30 3.27
N LEU A 53 -10.72 -14.30 2.54
CA LEU A 53 -11.34 -12.99 2.50
C LEU A 53 -12.76 -13.05 1.90
N SER A 54 -12.89 -13.69 0.74
CA SER A 54 -14.13 -13.68 -0.06
C SER A 54 -15.23 -14.56 0.54
N LEU A 55 -14.87 -15.70 1.13
CA LEU A 55 -15.82 -16.68 1.67
C LEU A 55 -16.00 -16.56 3.18
N GLY A 56 -15.06 -15.92 3.90
CA GLY A 56 -15.07 -15.83 5.35
C GLY A 56 -15.17 -14.40 5.87
N ILE A 57 -14.05 -13.65 5.79
CA ILE A 57 -13.92 -12.35 6.47
C ILE A 57 -14.96 -11.35 5.97
N LYS A 58 -15.10 -11.16 4.65
CA LYS A 58 -16.01 -10.16 4.08
C LYS A 58 -17.49 -10.50 4.35
N PRO A 59 -17.99 -11.72 4.08
CA PRO A 59 -19.36 -12.10 4.48
C PRO A 59 -19.59 -11.96 5.99
N GLY A 60 -18.62 -12.36 6.81
CA GLY A 60 -18.69 -12.22 8.26
C GLY A 60 -18.87 -10.76 8.70
N ILE A 61 -18.06 -9.84 8.16
CA ILE A 61 -18.18 -8.40 8.43
C ILE A 61 -19.56 -7.88 8.02
N VAL A 62 -20.04 -8.23 6.83
CA VAL A 62 -21.36 -7.77 6.35
C VAL A 62 -22.49 -8.26 7.26
N LEU A 63 -22.48 -9.54 7.63
CA LEU A 63 -23.48 -10.12 8.53
C LEU A 63 -23.44 -9.47 9.91
N ILE A 64 -22.25 -9.24 10.47
CA ILE A 64 -22.09 -8.55 11.76
C ILE A 64 -22.59 -7.11 11.66
N ALA A 65 -22.25 -6.37 10.61
CA ALA A 65 -22.69 -4.99 10.42
C ALA A 65 -24.22 -4.89 10.31
N ILE A 66 -24.86 -5.81 9.58
CA ILE A 66 -26.33 -5.88 9.49
C ILE A 66 -26.95 -6.22 10.84
N ALA A 67 -26.40 -7.21 11.56
CA ALA A 67 -26.90 -7.60 12.88
C ALA A 67 -26.79 -6.46 13.90
N LEU A 68 -25.66 -5.76 13.92
CA LEU A 68 -25.45 -4.60 14.78
C LEU A 68 -26.37 -3.43 14.39
N GLY A 69 -26.55 -3.16 13.10
CA GLY A 69 -27.49 -2.15 12.62
C GLY A 69 -28.91 -2.44 13.06
N ALA A 70 -29.37 -3.68 12.89
CA ALA A 70 -30.70 -4.12 13.30
C ALA A 70 -30.90 -4.06 14.83
N LEU A 71 -29.83 -4.30 15.62
CA LEU A 71 -29.87 -4.23 17.07
C LEU A 71 -29.87 -2.78 17.59
N ILE A 72 -29.03 -1.92 17.02
CA ILE A 72 -28.76 -0.57 17.56
C ILE A 72 -29.72 0.47 16.96
N ILE A 73 -29.99 0.40 15.65
CA ILE A 73 -30.78 1.41 14.90
C ILE A 73 -31.71 0.72 13.87
N PRO A 74 -32.66 -0.13 14.31
CA PRO A 74 -33.52 -0.87 13.39
C PRO A 74 -34.33 0.04 12.44
N SER A 75 -34.68 1.25 12.88
CA SER A 75 -35.43 2.22 12.07
C SER A 75 -34.67 2.77 10.87
N ALA A 76 -33.34 2.59 10.82
CA ALA A 76 -32.52 3.01 9.69
C ALA A 76 -32.36 1.92 8.60
N ALA A 77 -32.90 0.73 8.83
CA ALA A 77 -32.85 -0.35 7.84
C ALA A 77 -33.52 0.11 6.54
N ASN A 78 -32.88 -0.16 5.40
CA ASN A 78 -33.36 0.22 4.06
C ASN A 78 -33.56 1.73 3.83
N PHE A 79 -32.92 2.60 4.60
CA PHE A 79 -33.01 4.06 4.45
C PHE A 79 -32.78 4.56 3.00
N PHE A 80 -31.88 3.94 2.25
CA PHE A 80 -31.58 4.29 0.85
C PHE A 80 -32.37 3.48 -0.19
N GLY A 81 -33.37 2.67 0.21
CA GLY A 81 -34.07 1.75 -0.67
C GLY A 81 -34.74 2.39 -1.90
N GLU A 82 -35.17 3.65 -1.77
CA GLU A 82 -35.79 4.43 -2.86
C GLU A 82 -34.81 5.37 -3.59
N SER A 83 -33.55 5.42 -3.13
CA SER A 83 -32.54 6.27 -3.76
C SER A 83 -32.13 5.72 -5.12
N SER A 84 -31.63 6.61 -6.00
CA SER A 84 -31.14 6.18 -7.32
C SER A 84 -29.89 5.30 -7.18
N LEU A 85 -29.72 4.34 -8.11
CA LEU A 85 -28.53 3.50 -8.16
C LEU A 85 -27.23 4.33 -8.24
N LEU A 86 -27.25 5.43 -8.99
CA LEU A 86 -26.11 6.32 -9.11
C LEU A 86 -25.74 6.96 -7.77
N PHE A 87 -26.73 7.47 -7.03
CA PHE A 87 -26.49 8.06 -5.71
C PHE A 87 -25.93 7.03 -4.74
N MET A 88 -26.57 5.85 -4.64
CA MET A 88 -26.10 4.77 -3.75
C MET A 88 -24.66 4.36 -4.08
N THR A 89 -24.33 4.24 -5.37
CA THR A 89 -22.99 3.86 -5.83
C THR A 89 -21.96 4.93 -5.48
N LEU A 90 -22.24 6.21 -5.76
CA LEU A 90 -21.30 7.30 -5.47
C LEU A 90 -21.10 7.51 -3.96
N PHE A 91 -22.20 7.44 -3.19
CA PHE A 91 -22.17 7.54 -1.73
C PHE A 91 -21.31 6.44 -1.12
N TYR A 92 -21.51 5.19 -1.56
CA TYR A 92 -20.68 4.07 -1.15
C TYR A 92 -19.22 4.29 -1.57
N LEU A 93 -18.96 4.51 -2.86
CA LEU A 93 -17.64 4.43 -3.46
C LEU A 93 -16.70 5.54 -2.99
N ILE A 94 -17.19 6.77 -2.83
CA ILE A 94 -16.36 7.91 -2.38
C ILE A 94 -15.87 7.67 -0.94
N LEU A 95 -16.77 7.25 -0.05
CA LEU A 95 -16.43 6.99 1.35
C LEU A 95 -15.60 5.71 1.50
N ASP A 96 -15.91 4.66 0.73
CA ASP A 96 -15.12 3.43 0.67
C ASP A 96 -13.67 3.72 0.28
N ASP A 97 -13.45 4.48 -0.79
CA ASP A 97 -12.09 4.76 -1.28
C ASP A 97 -11.31 5.73 -0.38
N LEU A 98 -11.97 6.74 0.18
CA LEU A 98 -11.35 7.65 1.15
C LEU A 98 -10.92 6.92 2.43
N MET A 99 -11.78 6.05 2.97
CA MET A 99 -11.44 5.23 4.13
C MET A 99 -10.26 4.31 3.83
N GLN A 100 -10.23 3.70 2.65
CA GLN A 100 -9.14 2.82 2.24
C GLN A 100 -7.82 3.59 2.04
N TYR A 101 -7.84 4.79 1.48
CA TYR A 101 -6.67 5.67 1.38
C TYR A 101 -6.04 5.90 2.76
N TRP A 102 -6.85 6.34 3.74
CA TRP A 102 -6.34 6.62 5.08
C TRP A 102 -5.87 5.37 5.82
N TYR A 103 -6.56 4.24 5.64
CA TYR A 103 -6.14 2.97 6.23
C TYR A 103 -4.81 2.50 5.63
N HIS A 104 -4.67 2.58 4.31
CA HIS A 104 -3.45 2.21 3.60
C HIS A 104 -2.27 3.11 3.99
N ARG A 105 -2.45 4.43 3.98
CA ARG A 105 -1.45 5.38 4.47
C ARG A 105 -1.05 5.10 5.93
N SER A 106 -2.03 4.82 6.78
CA SER A 106 -1.79 4.46 8.18
C SER A 106 -1.00 3.15 8.30
N ALA A 107 -1.20 2.21 7.40
CA ALA A 107 -0.40 1.00 7.33
C ALA A 107 1.07 1.26 7.03
N HIS A 108 1.40 2.35 6.34
CA HIS A 108 2.79 2.76 6.12
C HIS A 108 3.36 3.62 7.25
N GLU A 109 2.50 4.29 8.02
CA GLU A 109 2.91 5.25 9.05
C GLU A 109 2.94 4.70 10.50
N TYR A 110 2.24 3.59 10.77
CA TYR A 110 2.10 3.03 12.12
C TYR A 110 2.60 1.57 12.23
N PRO A 111 3.37 1.21 13.27
CA PRO A 111 4.05 -0.10 13.31
C PRO A 111 3.09 -1.29 13.31
N PHE A 112 1.95 -1.18 14.00
CA PHE A 112 0.99 -2.28 14.09
C PHE A 112 0.36 -2.59 12.74
N LEU A 113 -0.15 -1.56 12.05
CA LEU A 113 -0.78 -1.72 10.73
C LEU A 113 0.25 -2.08 9.66
N TRP A 114 1.48 -1.56 9.76
CA TRP A 114 2.58 -1.97 8.89
C TRP A 114 2.82 -3.47 8.96
N LYS A 115 2.88 -4.06 10.15
CA LYS A 115 3.11 -5.50 10.28
C LYS A 115 2.00 -6.34 9.63
N LEU A 116 0.77 -5.84 9.59
CA LEU A 116 -0.36 -6.49 8.94
C LEU A 116 -0.34 -6.33 7.41
N HIS A 117 0.15 -5.20 6.93
CA HIS A 117 0.21 -4.86 5.52
C HIS A 117 1.52 -5.27 4.83
N ARG A 118 2.60 -5.38 5.58
CA ARG A 118 3.94 -5.76 5.12
C ARG A 118 3.98 -7.00 4.22
N PRO A 119 3.19 -8.08 4.44
CA PRO A 119 3.13 -9.21 3.51
C PRO A 119 2.85 -8.78 2.06
N HIS A 120 2.08 -7.72 1.85
CA HIS A 120 1.75 -7.13 0.55
C HIS A 120 2.98 -6.55 -0.14
N HIS A 121 3.76 -5.74 0.58
CA HIS A 121 5.01 -5.18 0.09
C HIS A 121 6.15 -6.19 0.03
N GLN A 122 6.02 -7.34 0.69
CA GLN A 122 7.02 -8.40 0.62
C GLN A 122 7.01 -9.13 -0.74
N ALA A 123 5.96 -8.97 -1.56
CA ALA A 123 5.90 -9.55 -2.89
C ALA A 123 7.03 -9.00 -3.79
N GLU A 124 7.89 -9.87 -4.29
CA GLU A 124 8.96 -9.53 -5.24
C GLU A 124 8.49 -9.55 -6.70
N GLU A 125 7.28 -10.03 -6.92
CA GLU A 125 6.62 -10.09 -8.21
C GLU A 125 5.22 -9.47 -8.09
N MET A 126 4.88 -8.59 -9.02
CA MET A 126 3.51 -8.11 -9.21
C MET A 126 2.65 -9.19 -9.88
N GLY A 127 1.34 -9.02 -9.82
CA GLY A 127 0.35 -9.95 -10.35
C GLY A 127 -1.01 -9.68 -9.71
N PHE A 128 -2.10 -10.02 -10.39
CA PHE A 128 -3.43 -9.65 -9.92
C PHE A 128 -3.75 -10.16 -8.49
N PHE A 129 -3.26 -11.33 -8.10
CA PHE A 129 -3.50 -11.87 -6.76
C PHE A 129 -2.72 -11.15 -5.65
N VAL A 130 -1.71 -10.33 -5.95
CA VAL A 130 -0.99 -9.52 -4.95
C VAL A 130 -1.93 -8.59 -4.20
N SER A 131 -3.03 -8.17 -4.84
CA SER A 131 -4.14 -7.43 -4.22
C SER A 131 -4.71 -8.11 -2.97
N TYR A 132 -4.55 -9.43 -2.83
CA TYR A 132 -5.08 -10.24 -1.74
C TYR A 132 -4.00 -10.70 -0.73
N ARG A 133 -2.74 -10.33 -0.95
CA ARG A 133 -1.60 -10.72 -0.12
C ARG A 133 -1.42 -9.82 1.11
N ASN A 134 -2.29 -9.93 2.10
CA ASN A 134 -2.14 -9.24 3.39
C ASN A 134 -2.34 -10.23 4.56
N ALA A 135 -1.98 -9.83 5.78
CA ALA A 135 -2.40 -10.57 6.96
C ALA A 135 -3.94 -10.57 7.09
N ALA A 136 -4.54 -11.65 7.60
CA ALA A 136 -5.99 -11.76 7.74
C ALA A 136 -6.58 -10.61 8.57
N PHE A 137 -5.89 -10.22 9.65
CA PHE A 137 -6.30 -9.11 10.51
C PHE A 137 -6.23 -7.74 9.81
N TYR A 138 -5.44 -7.59 8.74
CA TYR A 138 -5.47 -6.37 7.93
C TYR A 138 -6.86 -6.15 7.33
N TYR A 139 -7.47 -7.20 6.78
CA TYR A 139 -8.82 -7.14 6.24
C TYR A 139 -9.88 -6.99 7.33
N LEU A 140 -9.71 -7.65 8.48
CA LEU A 140 -10.66 -7.54 9.59
C LEU A 140 -10.80 -6.09 10.08
N PHE A 141 -9.70 -5.34 10.16
CA PHE A 141 -9.68 -3.95 10.61
C PHE A 141 -9.87 -2.92 9.49
N MET A 142 -10.04 -3.37 8.25
CA MET A 142 -10.18 -2.50 7.09
C MET A 142 -11.54 -1.79 7.12
N PRO A 143 -11.61 -0.47 7.40
CA PRO A 143 -12.87 0.22 7.69
C PRO A 143 -13.84 0.25 6.51
N ASN A 144 -13.33 0.25 5.28
CA ASN A 144 -14.16 0.33 4.10
C ASN A 144 -14.95 -0.98 3.82
N LEU A 145 -14.47 -2.15 4.31
CA LEU A 145 -15.27 -3.38 4.29
C LEU A 145 -16.47 -3.30 5.23
N TRP A 146 -16.30 -2.72 6.42
CA TRP A 146 -17.38 -2.46 7.36
C TRP A 146 -18.38 -1.45 6.80
N TRP A 147 -17.88 -0.41 6.12
CA TRP A 147 -18.69 0.56 5.41
C TRP A 147 -19.61 -0.09 4.36
N GLY A 148 -19.11 -1.08 3.60
CA GLY A 148 -19.93 -1.87 2.68
C GLY A 148 -21.05 -2.65 3.39
N GLY A 149 -20.76 -3.22 4.56
CA GLY A 149 -21.76 -3.89 5.40
C GLY A 149 -22.83 -2.92 5.93
N ILE A 150 -22.42 -1.73 6.40
CA ILE A 150 -23.32 -0.66 6.85
C ILE A 150 -24.19 -0.19 5.69
N CYS A 151 -23.63 0.08 4.51
CA CYS A 151 -24.39 0.45 3.32
C CYS A 151 -25.41 -0.62 2.94
N THR A 152 -25.05 -1.90 3.07
CA THR A 152 -25.97 -3.01 2.81
C THR A 152 -27.16 -2.99 3.79
N PHE A 153 -26.91 -2.78 5.09
CA PHE A 153 -27.96 -2.61 6.09
C PHE A 153 -28.89 -1.41 5.78
N LEU A 154 -28.32 -0.29 5.33
CA LEU A 154 -29.06 0.90 4.94
C LEU A 154 -29.81 0.75 3.60
N GLY A 155 -29.81 -0.44 2.97
CA GLY A 155 -30.51 -0.70 1.71
C GLY A 155 -29.74 -0.31 0.45
N ALA A 156 -28.49 0.12 0.55
CA ALA A 156 -27.65 0.51 -0.58
C ALA A 156 -26.93 -0.67 -1.27
N GLY A 157 -27.37 -1.91 -1.02
CA GLY A 157 -26.75 -3.14 -1.55
C GLY A 157 -26.46 -3.12 -3.07
N PRO A 158 -27.39 -2.69 -3.94
CA PRO A 158 -27.11 -2.56 -5.38
C PRO A 158 -25.98 -1.58 -5.71
N GLY A 159 -25.89 -0.47 -4.98
CA GLY A 159 -24.82 0.52 -5.14
C GLY A 159 -23.47 0.00 -4.65
N VAL A 160 -23.46 -0.76 -3.54
CA VAL A 160 -22.27 -1.47 -3.06
C VAL A 160 -21.78 -2.47 -4.10
N ALA A 161 -22.67 -3.28 -4.69
CA ALA A 161 -22.30 -4.26 -5.71
C ALA A 161 -21.67 -3.61 -6.95
N LEU A 162 -22.31 -2.58 -7.51
CA LEU A 162 -21.76 -1.85 -8.65
C LEU A 162 -20.44 -1.14 -8.31
N GLY A 163 -20.35 -0.50 -7.14
CA GLY A 163 -19.13 0.15 -6.69
C GLY A 163 -17.96 -0.84 -6.54
N LEU A 164 -18.21 -2.02 -5.97
CA LEU A 164 -17.22 -3.09 -5.87
C LEU A 164 -16.73 -3.57 -7.23
N ILE A 165 -17.62 -3.73 -8.21
CA ILE A 165 -17.25 -4.11 -9.59
C ILE A 165 -16.32 -3.05 -10.20
N LEU A 166 -16.71 -1.78 -10.15
CA LEU A 166 -15.93 -0.67 -10.71
C LEU A 166 -14.55 -0.58 -10.06
N LYS A 167 -14.52 -0.68 -8.72
CA LYS A 167 -13.29 -0.65 -7.95
C LYS A 167 -12.39 -1.85 -8.23
N GLN A 168 -12.97 -3.04 -8.34
CA GLN A 168 -12.21 -4.27 -8.62
C GLN A 168 -11.47 -4.19 -9.96
N ILE A 169 -12.08 -3.59 -11.00
CA ILE A 169 -11.41 -3.39 -12.30
C ILE A 169 -10.12 -2.59 -12.11
N ILE A 170 -10.20 -1.46 -11.37
CA ILE A 170 -9.04 -0.59 -11.15
C ILE A 170 -7.97 -1.29 -10.31
N ILE A 171 -8.34 -1.86 -9.15
CA ILE A 171 -7.40 -2.54 -8.25
C ILE A 171 -6.68 -3.70 -8.95
N ILE A 172 -7.44 -4.59 -9.59
CA ILE A 172 -6.86 -5.76 -10.27
C ILE A 172 -5.93 -5.28 -11.38
N SER A 173 -6.35 -4.29 -12.16
CA SER A 173 -5.53 -3.75 -13.23
C SER A 173 -4.23 -3.12 -12.72
N SER A 174 -4.28 -2.37 -11.62
CA SER A 174 -3.12 -1.64 -11.06
C SER A 174 -2.11 -2.54 -10.38
N HIS A 175 -2.50 -3.76 -9.97
CA HIS A 175 -1.59 -4.76 -9.40
C HIS A 175 -1.16 -5.82 -10.43
N SER A 176 -1.87 -5.94 -11.54
CA SER A 176 -1.58 -6.93 -12.57
C SER A 176 -0.22 -6.69 -13.24
N THR A 177 0.29 -7.72 -13.91
CA THR A 177 1.49 -7.57 -14.76
C THR A 177 1.24 -6.72 -16.02
N ILE A 178 0.01 -6.28 -16.28
CA ILE A 178 -0.38 -5.55 -17.48
C ILE A 178 -0.11 -4.06 -17.31
N SER A 179 0.99 -3.59 -17.91
CA SER A 179 1.37 -2.17 -17.93
C SER A 179 0.68 -1.38 -19.05
N TYR A 180 -0.66 -1.36 -19.09
CA TYR A 180 -1.41 -0.75 -20.20
C TYR A 180 -1.13 0.76 -20.35
N ASP A 181 -0.82 1.44 -19.25
CA ASP A 181 -0.53 2.87 -19.20
C ASP A 181 0.81 3.25 -19.85
N LYS A 182 1.73 2.29 -20.04
CA LYS A 182 2.93 2.51 -20.91
C LYS A 182 2.55 2.98 -22.30
N LEU A 183 1.42 2.50 -22.83
CA LEU A 183 0.92 2.94 -24.14
C LEU A 183 0.58 4.43 -24.13
N LEU A 184 -0.05 4.89 -23.04
CA LEU A 184 -0.46 6.28 -22.84
C LEU A 184 0.75 7.21 -22.76
N TYR A 185 1.83 6.78 -22.09
CA TYR A 185 3.05 7.58 -21.94
C TYR A 185 3.92 7.59 -23.21
N ARG A 186 3.90 6.50 -23.99
CA ARG A 186 4.73 6.34 -25.21
C ARG A 186 4.37 7.32 -26.32
N TYR A 187 3.08 7.56 -26.54
CA TYR A 187 2.61 8.37 -27.66
C TYR A 187 2.21 9.77 -27.22
N LYS A 188 2.87 10.80 -27.77
CA LYS A 188 2.60 12.21 -27.45
C LYS A 188 1.12 12.60 -27.59
N ALA A 189 0.42 12.03 -28.57
CA ALA A 189 -1.01 12.28 -28.81
C ALA A 189 -1.91 11.80 -27.66
N LEU A 190 -1.47 10.82 -26.86
CA LEU A 190 -2.24 10.26 -25.75
C LEU A 190 -1.97 10.99 -24.42
N ARG A 191 -1.04 11.96 -24.37
CA ARG A 191 -0.68 12.68 -23.14
C ARG A 191 -1.86 13.35 -22.42
N PRO A 192 -2.82 14.01 -23.10
CA PRO A 192 -3.99 14.58 -22.42
C PRO A 192 -4.86 13.51 -21.74
N ILE A 193 -4.99 12.34 -22.39
CA ILE A 193 -5.73 11.20 -21.85
C ILE A 193 -4.95 10.57 -20.69
N ALA A 194 -3.64 10.40 -20.83
CA ALA A 194 -2.75 9.90 -19.78
C ALA A 194 -2.88 10.76 -18.52
N TRP A 195 -2.80 12.08 -18.68
CA TRP A 195 -2.96 13.05 -17.60
C TRP A 195 -4.33 12.91 -16.92
N LEU A 196 -5.41 12.85 -17.69
CA LEU A 196 -6.76 12.71 -17.11
C LEU A 196 -6.91 11.39 -16.34
N VAL A 197 -6.46 10.29 -16.94
CA VAL A 197 -6.58 8.96 -16.34
C VAL A 197 -5.77 8.87 -15.05
N GLU A 198 -4.51 9.28 -15.05
CA GLU A 198 -3.65 9.16 -13.86
C GLU A 198 -4.02 10.14 -12.74
N HIS A 199 -4.63 11.27 -13.05
CA HIS A 199 -5.08 12.25 -12.03
C HIS A 199 -6.48 11.95 -11.48
N ILE A 200 -7.19 10.95 -12.03
CA ILE A 200 -8.47 10.49 -11.49
C ILE A 200 -8.29 9.10 -10.88
N PHE A 201 -7.77 8.15 -11.65
CA PHE A 201 -7.67 6.75 -11.29
C PHE A 201 -6.22 6.32 -11.01
N VAL A 202 -6.08 5.34 -10.15
CA VAL A 202 -4.81 4.66 -9.91
C VAL A 202 -4.45 3.80 -11.13
N THR A 203 -3.32 4.10 -11.76
CA THR A 203 -2.77 3.36 -12.90
C THR A 203 -1.71 2.33 -12.45
N PRO A 204 -1.33 1.38 -13.32
CA PRO A 204 -0.24 0.45 -13.03
C PRO A 204 1.07 1.14 -12.65
N ALA A 205 1.55 2.14 -13.40
CA ALA A 205 2.80 2.82 -13.04
C ALA A 205 2.69 3.54 -11.67
N PHE A 206 1.54 4.16 -11.38
CA PHE A 206 1.30 4.82 -10.10
C PHE A 206 1.38 3.85 -8.92
N HIS A 207 0.70 2.70 -9.03
CA HIS A 207 0.66 1.72 -7.95
C HIS A 207 1.91 0.84 -7.87
N HIS A 208 2.52 0.50 -9.01
CA HIS A 208 3.80 -0.21 -9.01
C HIS A 208 4.89 0.62 -8.33
N SER A 209 4.93 1.95 -8.55
CA SER A 209 5.85 2.85 -7.84
C SER A 209 5.78 2.68 -6.32
N HIS A 210 4.57 2.51 -5.78
CA HIS A 210 4.32 2.26 -4.37
C HIS A 210 4.87 0.90 -3.90
N HIS A 211 4.80 -0.13 -4.72
CA HIS A 211 5.37 -1.45 -4.43
C HIS A 211 6.87 -1.55 -4.66
N GLY A 212 7.47 -0.54 -5.29
CA GLY A 212 8.88 -0.53 -5.58
C GLY A 212 9.74 -0.58 -4.32
N LYS A 213 10.82 -1.35 -4.37
CA LYS A 213 11.62 -1.71 -3.19
C LYS A 213 12.29 -0.54 -2.51
N SER A 214 12.70 0.46 -3.29
CA SER A 214 13.44 1.62 -2.77
C SER A 214 13.41 2.78 -3.73
N LYS A 215 13.20 3.98 -3.19
CA LYS A 215 13.24 5.26 -3.92
C LYS A 215 14.59 5.57 -4.57
N ILE A 216 15.63 4.78 -4.29
CA ILE A 216 16.95 4.94 -4.91
C ILE A 216 16.95 4.71 -6.43
N ASP A 217 16.00 3.93 -6.95
CA ASP A 217 15.87 3.65 -8.38
C ASP A 217 15.24 4.81 -9.18
N GLY A 218 14.64 5.79 -8.50
CA GLY A 218 14.03 6.98 -9.10
C GLY A 218 12.60 6.79 -9.62
N SER A 219 12.13 5.55 -9.82
CA SER A 219 10.76 5.25 -10.26
C SER A 219 9.86 4.73 -9.13
N SER A 220 10.44 4.39 -7.98
CA SER A 220 9.74 3.89 -6.80
C SER A 220 9.54 4.95 -5.72
N ASP A 221 8.39 4.91 -5.02
CA ASP A 221 8.19 5.57 -3.74
C ASP A 221 7.23 4.77 -2.83
N PRO A 222 7.77 3.81 -2.05
CA PRO A 222 6.95 3.03 -1.11
C PRO A 222 6.40 3.83 0.08
N ASN A 223 6.57 5.15 0.11
CA ASN A 223 6.02 6.04 1.16
C ASN A 223 5.10 7.12 0.58
N GLY A 224 4.58 6.91 -0.64
CA GLY A 224 3.55 7.70 -1.32
C GLY A 224 2.60 6.81 -2.10
N ASN A 225 1.69 7.40 -2.89
CA ASN A 225 0.75 6.67 -3.76
C ASN A 225 -0.13 5.63 -3.04
N PHE A 226 -0.82 6.04 -1.99
CA PHE A 226 -1.66 5.18 -1.15
C PHE A 226 -3.07 4.96 -1.69
N GLY A 227 -3.47 5.71 -2.71
CA GLY A 227 -4.76 5.61 -3.38
C GLY A 227 -5.01 4.19 -3.88
N ASN A 228 -6.27 3.78 -3.82
CA ASN A 228 -6.67 2.43 -4.18
C ASN A 228 -7.42 2.41 -5.52
N MET A 229 -8.55 3.13 -5.62
CA MET A 229 -9.21 3.41 -6.90
C MET A 229 -8.86 4.78 -7.44
N PHE A 230 -8.93 5.83 -6.60
CA PHE A 230 -8.70 7.21 -7.03
C PHE A 230 -7.33 7.73 -6.56
N SER A 231 -6.58 8.33 -7.48
CA SER A 231 -5.32 9.04 -7.17
C SER A 231 -5.56 10.45 -6.61
N ILE A 232 -6.81 10.92 -6.63
CA ILE A 232 -7.22 12.24 -6.14
C ILE A 232 -6.85 12.43 -4.67
N TRP A 233 -6.99 11.39 -3.84
CA TRP A 233 -6.63 11.47 -2.43
C TRP A 233 -5.15 11.73 -2.21
N ASP A 234 -4.28 11.07 -2.98
CA ASP A 234 -2.85 11.34 -2.92
C ASP A 234 -2.50 12.76 -3.33
N GLN A 235 -3.20 13.32 -4.31
CA GLN A 235 -3.01 14.70 -4.73
C GLN A 235 -3.44 15.68 -3.62
N LEU A 236 -4.64 15.46 -3.05
CA LEU A 236 -5.19 16.31 -1.98
C LEU A 236 -4.33 16.29 -0.72
N PHE A 237 -3.73 15.15 -0.38
CA PHE A 237 -2.98 14.96 0.86
C PHE A 237 -1.44 14.92 0.68
N GLY A 238 -0.96 15.31 -0.51
CA GLY A 238 0.46 15.52 -0.79
C GLY A 238 1.31 14.24 -0.80
N THR A 239 0.74 13.12 -1.25
CA THR A 239 1.42 11.82 -1.34
C THR A 239 1.55 11.30 -2.78
N ALA A 240 1.07 12.05 -3.78
CA ALA A 240 1.10 11.65 -5.19
C ALA A 240 2.50 11.79 -5.81
N SER A 241 2.88 10.78 -6.59
CA SER A 241 4.05 10.74 -7.47
C SER A 241 3.65 10.06 -8.77
N PHE A 242 3.98 10.67 -9.91
CA PHE A 242 3.66 10.16 -11.25
C PHE A 242 4.96 9.82 -12.00
N PRO A 243 5.53 8.63 -11.81
CA PRO A 243 6.87 8.32 -12.34
C PRO A 243 6.89 8.07 -13.85
N HIS A 244 5.75 7.74 -14.48
CA HIS A 244 5.62 7.32 -15.89
C HIS A 244 6.55 6.16 -16.31
N GLU A 245 7.17 5.50 -15.33
CA GLU A 245 8.09 4.37 -15.44
C GLU A 245 7.78 3.36 -14.32
N PHE A 246 8.43 2.19 -14.36
CA PHE A 246 8.18 1.09 -13.42
C PHE A 246 9.40 0.85 -12.53
N PRO A 247 9.21 0.36 -11.29
CA PRO A 247 10.29 -0.06 -10.41
C PRO A 247 11.27 -1.04 -11.06
N VAL A 248 12.53 -0.92 -10.67
CA VAL A 248 13.58 -1.90 -11.06
C VAL A 248 13.42 -3.19 -10.26
N GLU A 249 13.11 -3.07 -8.98
CA GLU A 249 12.87 -4.19 -8.07
C GLU A 249 11.63 -3.94 -7.20
N TYR A 250 10.92 -5.02 -6.89
CA TYR A 250 9.82 -5.04 -5.91
C TYR A 250 10.27 -5.77 -4.64
N GLY A 251 9.40 -5.76 -3.62
CA GLY A 251 9.69 -6.36 -2.32
C GLY A 251 10.12 -5.32 -1.30
N ILE A 252 10.64 -5.80 -0.18
CA ILE A 252 11.17 -4.95 0.90
C ILE A 252 12.68 -5.14 1.05
N PRO A 253 13.41 -4.11 1.51
CA PRO A 253 14.81 -4.27 1.90
C PRO A 253 14.95 -5.26 3.07
N ASN A 254 16.04 -6.04 3.07
CA ASN A 254 16.39 -6.97 4.15
C ASN A 254 15.25 -7.94 4.54
N ASP A 255 14.55 -8.51 3.55
CA ASP A 255 13.44 -9.44 3.78
C ASP A 255 13.92 -10.73 4.49
N PRO A 256 13.49 -11.03 5.73
CA PRO A 256 13.78 -12.28 6.45
C PRO A 256 13.09 -13.51 5.84
N LYS A 257 12.25 -13.36 4.80
CA LYS A 257 11.54 -14.45 4.11
C LYS A 257 10.67 -15.27 5.05
N GLU A 258 9.69 -14.60 5.64
CA GLU A 258 8.78 -15.19 6.63
C GLU A 258 8.04 -16.43 6.14
N HIS A 259 7.85 -17.38 7.05
CA HIS A 259 6.91 -18.46 6.80
C HIS A 259 5.49 -17.90 6.66
N TRP A 260 4.74 -18.39 5.67
CA TRP A 260 3.42 -17.87 5.30
C TRP A 260 2.45 -17.77 6.49
N SER A 261 2.55 -18.70 7.45
CA SER A 261 1.66 -18.70 8.61
C SER A 261 1.90 -17.51 9.53
N ALA A 262 3.15 -17.08 9.72
CA ALA A 262 3.46 -15.87 10.47
C ALA A 262 3.03 -14.63 9.69
N ALA A 263 3.31 -14.57 8.39
CA ALA A 263 2.91 -13.45 7.54
C ALA A 263 1.38 -13.26 7.47
N TYR A 264 0.62 -14.37 7.38
CA TYR A 264 -0.83 -14.31 7.22
C TYR A 264 -1.59 -14.19 8.56
N LEU A 265 -1.14 -14.86 9.62
CA LEU A 265 -1.85 -14.97 10.90
C LEU A 265 -1.26 -14.06 12.00
N TYR A 266 -0.36 -13.14 11.68
CA TYR A 266 0.09 -12.12 12.63
C TYR A 266 -1.12 -11.31 13.17
N PRO A 267 -1.24 -11.04 14.49
CA PRO A 267 -0.26 -11.28 15.56
C PRO A 267 -0.40 -12.62 16.31
N VAL A 268 -1.34 -13.49 15.92
CA VAL A 268 -1.58 -14.78 16.58
C VAL A 268 -0.38 -15.71 16.42
N ILE A 269 0.17 -15.75 15.20
CA ILE A 269 1.43 -16.43 14.91
C ILE A 269 2.49 -15.37 14.60
N ALA A 270 3.56 -15.36 15.41
CA ALA A 270 4.72 -14.50 15.21
C ALA A 270 5.82 -15.23 14.44
N SER A 271 6.74 -14.48 13.84
CA SER A 271 7.93 -15.07 13.23
C SER A 271 8.82 -15.75 14.28
N LYS A 272 9.48 -16.83 13.86
CA LYS A 272 10.55 -17.50 14.62
C LYS A 272 11.92 -16.86 14.38
N ASP A 273 12.07 -16.04 13.35
CA ASP A 273 13.30 -15.30 13.08
C ASP A 273 13.33 -14.02 13.93
N ASN A 274 14.27 -13.93 14.86
CA ASN A 274 14.42 -12.76 15.74
C ASN A 274 14.80 -11.47 14.98
N SER A 275 15.32 -11.59 13.75
CA SER A 275 15.61 -10.44 12.89
C SER A 275 14.35 -9.78 12.33
N SER A 276 13.24 -10.53 12.30
CA SER A 276 11.94 -10.11 11.77
C SER A 276 11.26 -9.05 12.61
N GLU A 277 10.62 -8.08 11.95
CA GLU A 277 9.76 -7.08 12.61
C GLU A 277 8.48 -7.68 13.22
N ILE A 278 8.06 -8.86 12.75
CA ILE A 278 6.86 -9.57 13.25
C ILE A 278 7.20 -10.68 14.24
N SER A 279 8.47 -10.80 14.67
CA SER A 279 8.84 -11.64 15.80
C SER A 279 8.38 -11.04 17.13
N ARG A 280 8.22 -11.89 18.15
CA ARG A 280 7.80 -11.45 19.48
C ARG A 280 8.89 -10.60 20.11
N GLY A 281 8.52 -9.42 20.63
CA GLY A 281 9.46 -8.54 21.32
C GLY A 281 10.41 -7.78 20.39
N HIS A 282 10.21 -7.82 19.06
CA HIS A 282 11.02 -7.03 18.14
C HIS A 282 10.90 -5.53 18.43
N ILE A 283 12.06 -4.87 18.58
CA ILE A 283 12.16 -3.43 18.79
C ILE A 283 13.13 -2.85 17.75
N LYS A 284 12.74 -1.74 17.12
CA LYS A 284 13.63 -0.97 16.26
C LYS A 284 14.50 -0.06 17.12
N HIS A 285 15.78 -0.40 17.25
CA HIS A 285 16.74 0.34 18.08
C HIS A 285 17.12 1.69 17.46
N ASP A 286 17.42 2.66 18.33
CA ASP A 286 18.05 3.91 17.93
C ASP A 286 19.52 3.63 17.59
N THR A 287 19.92 3.94 16.36
CA THR A 287 21.28 3.73 15.84
C THR A 287 22.01 5.04 15.59
N ARG A 288 21.46 6.16 16.07
CA ARG A 288 22.09 7.47 15.93
C ARG A 288 23.36 7.56 16.75
N VAL A 289 24.31 8.31 16.22
CA VAL A 289 25.52 8.74 16.93
C VAL A 289 25.69 10.24 16.73
N ALA A 290 26.38 10.91 17.67
CA ALA A 290 26.62 12.34 17.58
C ALA A 290 27.51 12.68 16.38
N GLU A 291 28.58 11.90 16.20
CA GLU A 291 29.57 12.14 15.15
C GLU A 291 29.01 11.95 13.74
N PRO A 292 29.34 12.84 12.79
CA PRO A 292 28.95 12.66 11.41
C PRO A 292 29.68 11.49 10.74
N ALA A 293 29.04 10.86 9.77
CA ALA A 293 29.68 9.85 8.94
C ALA A 293 30.46 10.53 7.82
N GLU A 294 31.77 10.25 7.72
CA GLU A 294 32.56 10.59 6.53
C GLU A 294 32.33 9.54 5.45
N VAL A 295 31.72 9.96 4.34
CA VAL A 295 31.38 9.07 3.22
C VAL A 295 31.93 9.63 1.92
N LYS A 296 32.39 8.73 1.05
CA LYS A 296 32.73 9.07 -0.34
C LYS A 296 31.46 9.01 -1.18
N LEU A 297 31.12 10.14 -1.79
CA LEU A 297 29.96 10.25 -2.67
C LEU A 297 30.42 10.48 -4.11
N GLU A 298 29.66 9.93 -5.05
CA GLU A 298 29.87 10.06 -6.49
C GLU A 298 28.88 11.05 -7.09
N LYS A 299 29.37 11.95 -7.95
CA LYS A 299 28.53 12.89 -8.69
C LYS A 299 27.49 12.13 -9.51
N GLY A 300 26.22 12.56 -9.43
CA GLY A 300 25.13 12.01 -10.25
C GLY A 300 24.55 10.69 -9.76
N LYS A 301 25.10 10.07 -8.70
CA LYS A 301 24.58 8.83 -8.13
C LYS A 301 23.49 9.13 -7.09
N ASN A 302 22.41 8.34 -7.12
CA ASN A 302 21.34 8.43 -6.13
C ASN A 302 21.81 7.86 -4.79
N TYR A 303 21.58 8.60 -3.71
CA TYR A 303 21.77 8.14 -2.34
C TYR A 303 20.49 8.36 -1.55
N LEU A 304 20.19 7.43 -0.64
CA LEU A 304 19.00 7.47 0.18
C LEU A 304 19.39 7.64 1.65
N TYR A 305 19.19 8.84 2.19
CA TYR A 305 19.58 9.18 3.56
C TYR A 305 18.55 8.70 4.59
N CYS A 306 19.03 8.11 5.70
CA CYS A 306 18.19 7.72 6.81
C CYS A 306 17.77 8.94 7.63
N ALA A 307 16.47 9.27 7.62
CA ALA A 307 15.88 10.31 8.47
C ALA A 307 15.38 9.78 9.82
N CYS A 308 15.06 8.48 9.92
CA CYS A 308 14.41 7.91 11.11
C CYS A 308 15.36 7.62 12.28
N GLY A 309 16.68 7.58 12.04
CA GLY A 309 17.68 7.27 13.07
C GLY A 309 17.75 5.81 13.51
N LYS A 310 17.08 4.89 12.80
CA LYS A 310 16.99 3.46 13.18
C LYS A 310 17.66 2.51 12.20
N SER A 311 18.22 3.03 11.11
CA SER A 311 18.88 2.20 10.11
C SER A 311 20.14 1.55 10.68
N LYS A 312 20.38 0.27 10.36
CA LYS A 312 21.61 -0.44 10.71
C LYS A 312 22.77 -0.11 9.77
N SER A 313 22.51 0.55 8.63
CA SER A 313 23.51 0.97 7.64
C SER A 313 23.67 2.50 7.57
N GLN A 314 23.68 3.17 8.74
CA GLN A 314 23.90 4.61 8.83
C GLN A 314 25.14 5.04 7.99
N PRO A 315 25.07 6.21 7.32
CA PRO A 315 24.01 7.21 7.36
C PRO A 315 22.85 6.96 6.38
N PHE A 316 22.87 5.84 5.64
CA PHE A 316 21.91 5.54 4.58
C PHE A 316 20.69 4.77 5.09
N CYS A 317 19.62 4.76 4.31
CA CYS A 317 18.38 4.08 4.62
C CYS A 317 18.44 2.60 4.23
N ASP A 318 17.90 1.73 5.08
CA ASP A 318 17.79 0.28 4.87
C ASP A 318 16.34 -0.23 4.97
N GLY A 319 15.35 0.66 4.92
CA GLY A 319 13.93 0.31 5.04
C GLY A 319 13.43 0.19 6.48
N THR A 320 14.29 0.30 7.52
CA THR A 320 13.85 0.18 8.92
C THR A 320 12.81 1.23 9.31
N HIS A 321 12.62 2.31 8.55
CA HIS A 321 11.60 3.33 8.81
C HIS A 321 10.16 2.89 8.52
N HIS A 322 9.91 1.80 7.78
CA HIS A 322 8.53 1.41 7.46
C HIS A 322 7.68 1.19 8.73
N GLY A 323 6.40 1.58 8.69
CA GLY A 323 5.55 1.66 9.88
C GLY A 323 5.94 2.80 10.81
N THR A 324 6.58 3.85 10.29
CA THR A 324 6.80 5.11 10.98
C THR A 324 6.48 6.25 10.03
N LYS A 325 6.30 7.46 10.56
CA LYS A 325 6.05 8.66 9.75
C LYS A 325 7.32 9.21 9.08
N PHE A 326 8.50 8.67 9.40
CA PHE A 326 9.74 9.14 8.80
C PHE A 326 9.89 8.62 7.39
N LYS A 327 10.20 9.52 6.46
CA LYS A 327 10.54 9.18 5.07
C LYS A 327 12.03 9.39 4.84
N PRO A 328 12.72 8.48 4.13
CA PRO A 328 14.11 8.70 3.77
C PRO A 328 14.24 9.81 2.72
N LYS A 329 15.38 10.52 2.74
CA LYS A 329 15.63 11.62 1.81
C LYS A 329 16.51 11.16 0.66
N LEU A 330 15.94 11.12 -0.55
CA LEU A 330 16.68 10.92 -1.79
C LEU A 330 17.50 12.19 -2.09
N PHE A 331 18.78 12.04 -2.41
CA PHE A 331 19.62 13.15 -2.86
C PHE A 331 20.68 12.69 -3.86
N VAL A 332 21.12 13.64 -4.70
CA VAL A 332 22.14 13.42 -5.73
C VAL A 332 23.28 14.43 -5.53
N PRO A 333 24.52 13.96 -5.26
CA PRO A 333 25.67 14.83 -5.11
C PRO A 333 26.01 15.56 -6.42
N LYS A 334 26.31 16.86 -6.31
CA LYS A 334 26.74 17.68 -7.47
C LYS A 334 28.22 17.51 -7.83
N LYS A 335 29.03 16.97 -6.92
CA LYS A 335 30.46 16.68 -7.10
C LYS A 335 30.84 15.39 -6.38
N SER A 336 31.85 14.70 -6.89
CA SER A 336 32.44 13.53 -6.21
C SER A 336 33.40 13.99 -5.12
N GLY A 337 33.47 13.27 -4.01
CA GLY A 337 34.41 13.58 -2.92
C GLY A 337 33.98 13.03 -1.57
N SER A 338 34.71 13.40 -0.53
CA SER A 338 34.37 13.08 0.85
C SER A 338 33.39 14.12 1.41
N PHE A 339 32.31 13.65 2.03
CA PHE A 339 31.28 14.47 2.66
C PHE A 339 31.01 13.98 4.08
N LYS A 340 30.59 14.90 4.95
CA LYS A 340 30.08 14.59 6.29
C LYS A 340 28.57 14.55 6.27
N LEU A 341 27.99 13.36 6.48
CA LEU A 341 26.54 13.19 6.60
C LEU A 341 26.11 13.09 8.06
N CYS A 342 24.97 13.68 8.37
CA CYS A 342 24.43 13.75 9.72
C CYS A 342 23.95 12.38 10.23
N GLN A 343 24.45 11.94 11.39
CA GLN A 343 23.96 10.73 12.06
C GLN A 343 23.06 11.03 13.26
N CYS A 344 23.16 12.22 13.86
CA CYS A 344 22.33 12.63 15.00
C CYS A 344 20.86 12.92 14.65
N LYS A 345 20.58 13.16 13.36
CA LYS A 345 19.28 13.51 12.78
C LYS A 345 18.67 14.83 13.30
N MET A 346 19.53 15.72 13.82
CA MET A 346 19.15 17.05 14.33
C MET A 346 19.48 18.18 13.36
N THR A 347 20.14 17.88 12.24
CA THR A 347 20.45 18.89 11.22
C THR A 347 19.18 19.55 10.68
N ALA A 348 19.24 20.86 10.46
CA ALA A 348 18.12 21.62 9.91
C ALA A 348 17.88 21.32 8.41
N ALA A 349 18.94 20.94 7.70
CA ALA A 349 18.92 20.78 6.24
C ALA A 349 19.64 19.48 5.82
N GLY A 350 19.34 18.37 6.50
CA GLY A 350 19.92 17.06 6.16
C GLY A 350 19.88 16.77 4.66
N PRO A 351 20.84 16.01 4.11
CA PRO A 351 21.57 14.95 4.79
C PRO A 351 22.93 15.35 5.38
N PHE A 352 23.42 16.57 5.08
CA PHE A 352 24.77 17.00 5.46
C PHE A 352 24.85 17.42 6.94
N CYS A 353 26.03 17.28 7.53
CA CYS A 353 26.28 17.73 8.90
C CYS A 353 26.45 19.26 8.95
N ASP A 354 25.76 19.89 9.89
CA ASP A 354 25.82 21.33 10.23
C ASP A 354 26.33 21.59 11.65
N ASN A 355 26.92 20.56 12.28
CA ASN A 355 27.47 20.60 13.64
C ASN A 355 26.44 20.82 14.78
N THR A 356 25.13 20.74 14.53
CA THR A 356 24.10 20.81 15.59
C THR A 356 24.26 19.75 16.69
N HIS A 357 24.98 18.65 16.42
CA HIS A 357 25.27 17.64 17.43
C HIS A 357 26.20 18.13 18.56
N LEU A 358 26.97 19.20 18.34
CA LEU A 358 27.88 19.77 19.33
C LEU A 358 27.14 20.41 20.51
N ASP A 359 25.90 20.87 20.30
CA ASP A 359 25.08 21.51 21.33
C ASP A 359 24.67 20.55 22.46
N TRP A 360 24.77 19.24 22.22
CA TRP A 360 24.19 18.21 23.08
C TRP A 360 25.23 17.37 23.84
N GLN A 361 26.51 17.71 23.77
CA GLN A 361 27.61 17.03 24.50
C GLN A 361 27.56 15.49 24.41
N GLY A 362 27.15 14.95 23.26
CA GLY A 362 27.03 13.50 23.02
C GLY A 362 25.70 12.85 23.45
N VAL A 363 24.83 13.56 24.18
CA VAL A 363 23.51 13.06 24.61
C VAL A 363 22.42 13.53 23.64
N LEU A 364 22.10 12.71 22.65
CA LEU A 364 21.15 13.08 21.60
C LEU A 364 19.71 13.16 22.13
N PRO A 365 18.98 14.27 21.90
CA PRO A 365 17.57 14.33 22.25
C PRO A 365 16.74 13.38 21.35
N PRO A 366 15.49 13.07 21.72
CA PRO A 366 14.55 12.38 20.83
C PRO A 366 14.36 13.18 19.53
N ILE A 367 14.26 12.47 18.40
CA ILE A 367 13.97 13.12 17.11
C ILE A 367 12.63 13.86 17.22
N LYS A 368 12.60 15.17 16.93
CA LYS A 368 11.38 15.97 16.98
C LYS A 368 10.30 15.37 16.07
N LYS A 369 9.06 15.26 16.57
CA LYS A 369 7.90 14.74 15.80
C LYS A 369 7.63 15.52 14.50
N GLU A 370 8.07 16.77 14.41
CA GLU A 370 7.94 17.62 13.21
C GLU A 370 8.85 17.15 12.05
N LEU A 371 9.98 16.51 12.34
CA LEU A 371 10.85 15.88 11.32
C LEU A 371 10.24 14.60 10.73
N ALA A 372 9.14 14.10 11.30
CA ALA A 372 8.34 13.01 10.76
C ALA A 372 7.28 13.49 9.76
N LYS A 373 7.26 14.78 9.40
CA LYS A 373 6.33 15.37 8.43
C LYS A 373 7.01 15.87 7.16
N VAL A 374 8.31 15.61 6.97
CA VAL A 374 9.05 16.01 5.78
C VAL A 374 9.06 14.89 4.75
#